data_AF-A0A816WAQ6-F1
#
_entry.id   AF-A0A816WAQ6-F1
#
_cell.length_a   1.000
_cell.length_b   1.000
_cell.length_c   1.000
_cell.angle_alpha   90.00
_cell.angle_beta   90.00
_cell.angle_gamma   90.00
#
_symmetry.space_group_name_H-M   'P 1'
#
loop_
_entity.id
_entity.type
_entity.pdbx_description
1 polymer ?
#
loop_
_entity_poly.entity_id
_entity_poly.type
_entity_poly.pdbx_seq_one_letter_code
_entity_poly.pdbx_strand_id
1 'polypeptide(L)'
;MNSKLVFTTTNRDALVLNYQGYQYTIKRQYKETNEWRCRQRPCTTSLSLCRANISMIREASHHTCTQSSPKKLVLDEAISRMKKRAGEETLPILQIYSQEIIKVRVNNLDMNTGTFFPLLDSIDSSLYRYIQI
;
A
#
# COMPACT_ATOMS: atom_id res chain seq x y z
N MET A 1 12.99 15.78 -5.44
CA MET A 1 12.85 14.51 -4.69
C MET A 1 12.11 13.52 -5.57
N ASN A 2 12.79 12.47 -6.05
CA ASN A 2 12.13 11.42 -6.84
C ASN A 2 11.20 10.61 -5.95
N SER A 3 9.89 10.76 -6.13
CA SER A 3 8.91 10.00 -5.36
C SER A 3 8.85 8.57 -5.89
N LYS A 4 8.96 7.58 -4.99
CA LYS A 4 8.95 6.16 -5.34
C LYS A 4 7.53 5.66 -5.59
N LEU A 5 7.35 4.80 -6.59
CA LEU A 5 6.11 4.04 -6.79
C LEU A 5 6.06 2.88 -5.79
N VAL A 6 5.04 2.84 -4.94
CA VAL A 6 4.85 1.79 -3.95
C VAL A 6 3.51 1.10 -4.17
N PHE A 7 3.52 -0.20 -4.39
CA PHE A 7 2.32 -1.02 -4.58
C PHE A 7 1.92 -1.70 -3.28
N THR A 8 0.65 -1.59 -2.94
CA THR A 8 0.05 -2.19 -1.74
C THR A 8 -1.30 -2.81 -2.10
N THR A 9 -1.91 -3.54 -1.18
CA THR A 9 -3.26 -4.07 -1.36
C THR A 9 -4.21 -3.56 -0.30
N THR A 10 -5.48 -3.40 -0.66
CA THR A 10 -6.54 -3.13 0.32
C THR A 10 -6.83 -4.37 1.16
N ASN A 11 -7.69 -4.23 2.17
CA ASN A 11 -8.22 -5.37 2.93
C ASN A 11 -8.98 -6.39 2.06
N ARG A 12 -9.48 -5.99 0.88
CA ARG A 12 -10.16 -6.84 -0.10
C ARG A 12 -9.28 -7.16 -1.32
N ASP A 13 -7.97 -7.13 -1.16
CA ASP A 13 -6.97 -7.49 -2.21
C ASP A 13 -6.93 -6.63 -3.46
N ALA A 14 -7.73 -5.57 -3.54
CA ALA A 14 -7.59 -4.61 -4.63
C ALA A 14 -6.21 -3.94 -4.58
N LEU A 15 -5.51 -3.93 -5.72
CA LEU A 15 -4.20 -3.30 -5.88
C LEU A 15 -4.31 -1.78 -5.78
N VAL A 16 -3.42 -1.19 -4.99
CA VAL A 16 -3.32 0.24 -4.73
C VAL A 16 -1.91 0.72 -5.01
N LEU A 17 -1.81 1.79 -5.79
CA LEU A 17 -0.56 2.50 -6.03
C LEU A 17 -0.48 3.70 -5.08
N ASN A 18 0.61 3.82 -4.33
CA ASN A 18 0.95 5.00 -3.55
C ASN A 18 2.05 5.77 -4.28
N TYR A 19 1.82 7.05 -4.56
CA TYR A 19 2.76 7.94 -5.25
C TYR A 19 2.55 9.39 -4.81
N GLN A 20 3.63 10.10 -4.46
CA GLN A 20 3.61 11.50 -4.01
C GLN A 20 2.59 11.79 -2.88
N GLY A 21 2.41 10.84 -1.96
CA GLY A 21 1.46 10.97 -0.85
C GLY A 21 -0.01 10.71 -1.22
N TYR A 22 -0.31 10.39 -2.49
CA TYR A 22 -1.65 10.06 -2.96
C TYR A 22 -1.80 8.57 -3.23
N GLN A 23 -3.03 8.08 -3.11
CA GLN A 23 -3.38 6.69 -3.39
C GLN A 23 -4.23 6.59 -4.64
N TYR A 24 -3.91 5.62 -5.48
CA TYR A 24 -4.56 5.39 -6.76
C TYR A 24 -5.07 3.95 -6.86
N THR A 25 -6.14 3.78 -7.62
CA THR A 25 -6.68 2.47 -8.03
C THR A 25 -6.69 2.37 -9.54
N ILE A 26 -6.60 1.16 -10.07
CA ILE A 26 -6.73 0.92 -11.50
C ILE A 26 -8.10 1.45 -11.97
N LYS A 27 -8.07 2.31 -12.99
CA LYS A 27 -9.25 2.83 -13.68
C LYS A 27 -9.54 2.01 -14.94
N ARG A 28 -8.49 1.74 -15.73
CA ARG A 28 -8.56 0.89 -16.92
C ARG A 28 -7.19 0.30 -17.23
N GLN A 29 -7.21 -0.85 -17.87
CA GLN A 29 -6.03 -1.47 -18.48
C GLN A 29 -6.25 -1.48 -19.99
N TYR A 30 -5.27 -0.99 -20.76
CA TYR A 30 -5.38 -0.94 -22.21
C TYR A 30 -4.01 -1.16 -22.85
N LYS A 31 -3.90 -2.17 -23.71
CA LYS A 31 -2.63 -2.60 -24.32
C LYS A 31 -1.53 -2.71 -23.25
N GLU A 32 -0.45 -1.97 -23.42
CA GLU A 32 0.72 -1.92 -22.54
C GLU A 32 0.62 -0.84 -21.45
N THR A 33 -0.57 -0.31 -21.16
CA THR A 33 -0.74 0.79 -20.21
C THR A 33 -1.81 0.51 -19.17
N ASN A 34 -1.47 0.79 -17.91
CA ASN A 34 -2.43 0.87 -16.81
C ASN A 34 -2.73 2.34 -16.51
N GLU A 35 -3.97 2.77 -16.66
CA GLU A 35 -4.43 4.07 -16.16
C GLU A 35 -4.90 3.92 -14.71
N TRP A 36 -4.37 4.77 -13.85
CA TRP A 36 -4.65 4.81 -12.42
C TRP A 36 -5.37 6.11 -12.10
N ARG A 37 -6.46 6.04 -11.33
CA ARG A 37 -7.18 7.22 -10.83
C ARG A 37 -6.97 7.39 -9.35
N CYS A 38 -6.94 8.63 -8.88
CA CYS A 38 -6.96 8.96 -7.47
C CYS A 38 -8.16 8.27 -6.80
N ARG A 39 -7.96 7.74 -5.60
CA ARG A 39 -9.00 7.05 -4.83
C ARG A 39 -9.97 8.00 -4.14
N GLN A 40 -9.49 9.19 -3.77
CA GLN A 40 -10.30 10.14 -3.02
C GLN A 40 -11.28 10.84 -3.95
N ARG A 41 -12.58 10.71 -3.68
CA ARG A 41 -13.61 11.46 -4.40
C ARG A 41 -13.79 12.84 -3.76
N PRO A 42 -14.11 13.89 -4.54
CA PRO A 42 -14.40 13.90 -5.97
C PRO A 42 -13.17 14.04 -6.90
N CYS A 43 -11.94 13.89 -6.39
CA CYS A 43 -10.73 14.05 -7.20
C CYS A 43 -10.72 13.10 -8.41
N THR A 44 -10.43 13.66 -9.59
CA THR A 44 -10.44 12.96 -10.89
C THR A 44 -9.03 12.76 -11.45
N THR A 45 -8.01 13.23 -10.75
CA THR A 45 -6.60 13.14 -11.16
C THR A 45 -6.21 11.70 -11.42
N SER A 46 -5.44 11.50 -12.48
CA SER A 46 -5.05 10.19 -12.94
C SER A 46 -3.63 10.22 -13.49
N LEU A 47 -2.93 9.11 -13.34
CA LEU A 47 -1.62 8.85 -13.91
C LEU A 47 -1.66 7.58 -14.76
N SER A 48 -0.64 7.34 -15.56
CA SER A 48 -0.53 6.15 -16.39
C SER A 48 0.85 5.53 -16.25
N LEU A 49 0.90 4.22 -16.07
CA LEU A 49 2.12 3.44 -16.00
C LEU A 49 2.21 2.45 -17.17
N CYS A 50 3.41 2.22 -17.67
CA CYS A 50 3.69 1.11 -18.56
C CYS A 50 3.47 -0.21 -17.81
N ARG A 51 2.76 -1.16 -18.42
CA ARG A 51 2.40 -2.43 -17.79
C ARG A 51 3.62 -3.36 -17.65
N ALA A 52 4.53 -3.35 -18.62
CA ALA A 52 5.67 -4.26 -18.67
C ALA A 52 6.78 -3.89 -17.68
N ASN A 53 7.10 -2.60 -17.54
CA ASN A 53 8.25 -2.13 -16.74
C ASN A 53 7.86 -1.10 -15.66
N ILE A 54 6.56 -0.81 -15.51
CA ILE A 54 6.04 0.06 -14.43
C ILE A 54 6.55 1.52 -14.57
N SER A 55 7.10 1.91 -15.72
CA SER A 55 7.57 3.28 -15.94
C SER A 55 6.42 4.28 -16.04
N MET A 56 6.67 5.53 -15.64
CA MET A 56 5.70 6.62 -15.74
C MET A 56 5.48 7.00 -17.21
N ILE A 57 4.27 6.80 -17.74
CA ILE A 57 3.87 7.26 -19.08
C ILE A 57 3.22 8.65 -18.99
N ARG A 58 2.37 8.84 -17.98
CA ARG A 58 1.71 10.11 -17.70
C ARG A 58 1.69 10.34 -16.20
N GLU A 59 2.34 11.40 -15.75
CA GLU A 59 2.31 11.78 -14.35
C GLU A 59 0.95 12.38 -13.95
N ALA A 60 0.63 12.32 -12.67
CA ALA A 60 -0.53 13.01 -12.11
C ALA A 60 -0.36 14.53 -12.29
N SER A 61 -1.43 15.21 -12.68
CA SER A 61 -1.44 16.66 -12.80
C SER A 61 -1.71 17.31 -11.43
N HIS A 62 -2.80 18.06 -11.32
CA HIS A 62 -3.18 18.74 -10.08
C HIS A 62 -4.18 17.91 -9.29
N HIS A 63 -3.97 17.78 -7.99
CA HIS A 63 -4.92 17.16 -7.06
C HIS A 63 -5.80 18.21 -6.40
N THR A 64 -7.10 17.96 -6.36
CA THR A 64 -8.08 18.75 -5.60
C THR A 64 -8.36 18.16 -4.21
N CYS A 65 -7.64 17.09 -3.85
CA CYS A 65 -7.75 16.41 -2.57
C CYS A 65 -6.46 16.55 -1.75
N THR A 66 -6.57 16.30 -0.45
CA THR A 66 -5.41 16.22 0.44
C THR A 66 -4.64 14.92 0.24
N GLN A 67 -3.35 14.93 0.54
CA GLN A 67 -2.55 13.71 0.63
C GLN A 67 -3.07 12.79 1.74
N SER A 68 -2.82 11.49 1.59
CA SER A 68 -2.96 10.54 2.69
C SER A 68 -1.95 10.89 3.78
N SER A 69 -2.35 10.70 5.03
CA SER A 69 -1.42 10.90 6.15
C SER A 69 -0.21 9.95 6.01
N PRO A 70 1.00 10.40 6.35
CA PRO A 70 2.19 9.55 6.33
C PRO A 70 2.00 8.25 7.14
N LYS A 71 1.32 8.34 8.29
CA LYS A 71 0.96 7.20 9.14
C LYS A 71 0.15 6.14 8.39
N LYS A 72 -0.84 6.55 7.59
CA LYS A 72 -1.68 5.64 6.81
C LYS A 72 -0.87 4.93 5.73
N LEU A 73 0.00 5.64 5.01
CA LEU A 73 0.82 5.06 3.95
C LEU A 73 1.78 4.00 4.50
N VAL A 74 2.44 4.30 5.62
CA VAL A 74 3.33 3.36 6.31
C VAL A 74 2.55 2.13 6.78
N LEU A 75 1.34 2.33 7.31
CA LEU A 75 0.50 1.23 7.75
C LEU A 75 0.04 0.33 6.59
N ASP A 76 -0.48 0.93 5.52
CA ASP A 76 -0.94 0.21 4.32
C ASP A 76 0.20 -0.62 3.72
N GLU A 77 1.42 -0.08 3.68
CA GLU A 77 2.60 -0.80 3.21
C GLU A 77 2.99 -1.95 4.13
N ALA A 78 2.98 -1.74 5.45
CA ALA A 78 3.28 -2.78 6.43
C ALA A 78 2.28 -3.94 6.36
N ILE A 79 0.98 -3.63 6.27
CA ILE A 79 -0.07 -4.65 6.10
C ILE A 79 0.14 -5.42 4.80
N SER A 80 0.43 -4.73 3.70
CA SER A 80 0.69 -5.40 2.42
C SER A 80 1.89 -6.34 2.49
N ARG A 81 2.95 -5.99 3.22
CA ARG A 81 4.10 -6.89 3.45
C ARG A 81 3.71 -8.08 4.33
N MET A 82 2.98 -7.86 5.43
CA MET A 82 2.50 -8.94 6.29
C MET A 82 1.66 -9.96 5.51
N LYS A 83 0.73 -9.49 4.67
CA LYS A 83 -0.11 -10.34 3.81
C LYS A 83 0.72 -11.19 2.85
N LYS A 84 1.68 -10.56 2.17
CA LYS A 84 2.59 -11.25 1.25
C LYS A 84 3.36 -12.35 1.97
N ARG A 85 3.96 -12.02 3.12
CA ARG A 85 4.73 -12.97 3.93
C ARG A 85 3.85 -14.11 4.46
N ALA A 86 2.63 -13.82 4.90
CA ALA A 86 1.71 -14.84 5.41
C ALA A 86 1.32 -15.88 4.35
N GLY A 87 1.38 -15.55 3.06
CA GLY A 87 1.13 -16.51 1.98
C GLY A 87 2.37 -17.13 1.34
N GLU A 88 3.56 -16.59 1.60
CA GLU A 88 4.82 -17.08 1.02
C GLU A 88 5.71 -17.80 2.04
N GLU A 89 5.57 -17.49 3.33
CA GLU A 89 6.41 -18.01 4.42
C GLU A 89 5.63 -19.00 5.29
N THR A 90 6.33 -19.96 5.87
CA THR A 90 5.77 -20.91 6.85
C THR A 90 5.79 -20.38 8.29
N LEU A 91 6.17 -19.12 8.49
CA LEU A 91 6.25 -18.52 9.82
C LEU A 91 4.84 -18.26 10.40
N PRO A 92 4.64 -18.43 11.72
CA PRO A 92 3.39 -18.05 12.38
C PRO A 92 3.05 -16.56 12.18
N ILE A 93 1.76 -16.24 12.01
CA ILE A 93 1.29 -14.86 11.81
C ILE A 93 1.75 -13.93 12.94
N LEU A 94 1.73 -14.38 14.19
CA LEU A 94 2.23 -13.62 15.34
C LEU A 94 3.71 -13.21 15.16
N GLN A 95 4.53 -14.09 14.60
CA GLN A 95 5.94 -13.82 14.36
C GLN A 95 6.13 -12.84 13.20
N ILE A 96 5.37 -13.00 12.10
CA ILE A 96 5.35 -12.07 10.97
C ILE A 96 4.95 -10.66 11.45
N TYR A 97 3.87 -10.55 12.22
CA TYR A 97 3.37 -9.31 12.80
C TYR A 97 4.42 -8.62 13.68
N SER A 98 4.99 -9.36 14.64
CA SER A 98 5.99 -8.83 15.57
C SER A 98 7.21 -8.28 14.83
N GLN A 99 7.71 -9.01 13.83
CA GLN A 99 8.85 -8.59 13.02
C GLN A 99 8.53 -7.34 12.18
N GLU A 100 7.35 -7.27 11.55
CA GLU A 100 6.99 -6.10 10.74
C GLU A 100 6.77 -4.85 11.59
N ILE A 101 6.22 -4.97 12.80
CA ILE A 101 6.11 -3.84 13.73
C ILE A 101 7.48 -3.31 14.13
N ILE A 102 8.41 -4.20 14.48
CA ILE A 102 9.78 -3.80 14.83
C ILE A 102 10.42 -3.06 13.65
N LYS A 103 10.32 -3.60 12.43
CA LYS A 103 10.83 -2.94 11.22
C LYS A 103 10.21 -1.56 11.02
N VAL A 104 8.89 -1.43 11.17
CA VAL A 104 8.19 -0.14 11.02
C VAL A 104 8.67 0.87 12.07
N ARG A 105 8.82 0.45 13.33
CA ARG A 105 9.32 1.29 14.43
C ARG A 105 10.74 1.79 14.15
N VAL A 106 11.64 0.89 13.76
CA VAL A 106 13.05 1.22 13.48
C VAL A 106 13.17 2.16 12.27
N ASN A 107 12.37 1.96 11.22
CA ASN A 107 12.45 2.76 10.00
C ASN A 107 11.70 4.10 10.10
N ASN A 108 10.90 4.32 11.14
CA ASN A 108 10.08 5.53 11.31
C ASN A 108 10.16 6.04 12.76
N LEU A 109 11.38 6.29 13.24
CA LEU A 109 11.64 6.73 14.63
C LEU A 109 10.88 8.01 15.01
N ASP A 110 10.73 8.94 14.06
CA ASP A 110 10.03 10.20 14.26
C ASP A 110 8.50 10.05 14.32
N MET A 111 8.00 8.86 13.99
CA MET A 111 6.57 8.54 14.07
C MET A 111 6.28 7.82 15.38
N ASN A 112 5.30 8.33 16.14
CA ASN A 112 4.74 7.62 17.30
C ASN A 112 3.90 6.40 16.85
N THR A 113 4.58 5.38 16.33
CA THR A 113 4.05 4.14 15.75
C THR A 113 3.26 3.31 16.74
N GLY A 114 3.53 3.45 18.05
CA GLY A 114 2.76 2.78 19.11
C GLY A 114 1.28 3.21 19.17
N THR A 115 0.93 4.37 18.63
CA THR A 115 -0.45 4.92 18.72
C THR A 115 -1.34 4.64 17.53
N PHE A 116 -0.78 4.20 16.38
CA PHE A 116 -1.57 4.04 15.15
C PHE A 116 -1.42 2.68 14.47
N PHE A 117 -0.47 1.85 14.90
CA PHE A 117 -0.39 0.49 14.37
C PHE A 117 -1.51 -0.36 15.00
N PRO A 118 -2.29 -1.12 14.20
CA PRO A 118 -3.39 -1.90 14.73
C PRO A 118 -2.88 -3.04 15.62
N LEU A 119 -3.69 -3.40 16.62
CA LEU A 119 -3.49 -4.61 17.41
C LEU A 119 -3.54 -5.85 16.51
N LEU A 120 -2.82 -6.91 16.91
CA LEU A 120 -2.77 -8.16 16.15
C LEU A 120 -4.17 -8.63 15.80
N ASP A 121 -5.06 -8.75 16.79
CA ASP A 121 -6.44 -9.20 16.62
C ASP A 121 -7.22 -8.46 15.52
N SER A 122 -6.89 -7.19 15.27
CA SER A 122 -7.53 -6.38 14.23
C SER A 122 -7.04 -6.70 12.81
N ILE A 123 -5.83 -7.25 12.66
CA ILE A 123 -5.21 -7.61 11.38
C ILE A 123 -5.25 -9.13 11.15
N ASP A 124 -5.24 -9.90 12.23
CA ASP A 124 -5.08 -11.36 12.28
C ASP A 124 -6.11 -12.10 11.41
N SER A 125 -7.39 -11.75 11.53
CA SER A 125 -8.47 -12.38 10.75
C SER A 125 -8.34 -12.14 9.24
N SER A 126 -7.62 -11.08 8.83
CA SER A 126 -7.31 -10.84 7.43
C SER A 126 -6.08 -11.61 6.96
N LEU A 127 -5.08 -11.81 7.83
CA LEU A 127 -3.82 -12.49 7.49
C LEU A 127 -3.99 -14.00 7.35
N TYR A 128 -4.83 -14.64 8.18
CA TYR A 128 -5.11 -16.07 8.08
C TYR A 128 -5.68 -16.50 6.73
N ARG A 129 -6.32 -15.59 5.97
CA ARG A 129 -6.83 -15.87 4.62
C ARG A 129 -5.74 -16.12 3.58
N TYR A 130 -4.49 -15.77 3.89
CA TYR A 130 -3.37 -15.90 2.96
C TYR A 130 -2.52 -17.13 3.22
N ILE A 131 -2.71 -17.84 4.35
CA ILE A 131 -1.98 -19.08 4.62
C ILE A 131 -2.38 -20.11 3.55
N GLN A 132 -1.41 -20.49 2.71
CA GLN A 132 -1.57 -21.65 1.83
C GLN A 132 -1.28 -22.91 2.67
N ILE A 133 -2.31 -23.74 2.85
CA ILE A 133 -2.21 -25.09 3.42
C ILE A 133 -1.77 -26.03 2.30
#